data_AF-A0A972QJ29-F1
#
_entry.id   AF-A0A972QJ29-F1
#
_cell.length_a   1.000
_cell.length_b   1.000
_cell.length_c   1.000
_cell.angle_alpha   90.00
_cell.angle_beta   90.00
_cell.angle_gamma   90.00
#
_symmetry.space_group_name_H-M   'P 1'
#
loop_
_entity.id
_entity.type
_entity.pdbx_description
1 polymer ?
#
loop_
_entity_poly.entity_id
_entity_poly.type
_entity_poly.pdbx_seq_one_letter_code
_entity_poly.pdbx_strand_id
1 'polypeptide(L)'
;MKFEYVSCNLCGSNKTKNIGKRKAPDRDSSLESDIVQCLDCGLLYPNPKPCLEDSDIQRMFGFDAPKEYFSIHTHNRFRLFGDILRRIERLKPDKGSFLDVGCGRGELLYLATKNGWEATGTDVSKDFVRYAKETF
;
A
#
# COMPACT_ATOMS: atom_id res chain seq x y z
N MET A 1 6.04 -4.24 19.30
CA MET A 1 4.82 -4.25 18.46
C MET A 1 3.78 -5.11 19.15
N LYS A 2 2.53 -4.65 19.25
CA LYS A 2 1.43 -5.45 19.82
C LYS A 2 0.78 -6.29 18.73
N PHE A 3 0.17 -7.41 19.10
CA PHE A 3 -0.49 -8.33 18.18
C PHE A 3 -1.86 -8.71 18.73
N GLU A 4 -2.83 -8.87 17.84
CA GLU A 4 -4.19 -9.25 18.19
C GLU A 4 -4.73 -10.34 17.24
N TYR A 5 -5.50 -11.28 17.79
CA TYR A 5 -6.24 -12.24 16.97
C TYR A 5 -7.50 -11.59 16.43
N VAL A 6 -7.70 -11.68 15.11
CA VAL A 6 -8.83 -11.04 14.43
C VAL A 6 -9.64 -12.03 13.61
N SER A 7 -10.95 -11.78 13.52
CA SER A 7 -11.80 -12.41 12.52
C SER A 7 -11.42 -11.92 11.11
N CYS A 8 -11.79 -12.70 10.09
CA CYS A 8 -11.62 -12.33 8.70
C CYS A 8 -12.32 -10.99 8.42
N ASN A 9 -11.57 -9.99 7.94
CA ASN A 9 -12.12 -8.66 7.65
C ASN A 9 -12.99 -8.61 6.38
N LEU A 10 -13.04 -9.69 5.59
CA LEU A 10 -13.89 -9.78 4.40
C LEU A 10 -15.26 -10.39 4.70
N CYS A 11 -15.34 -11.45 5.51
CA CYS A 11 -16.59 -12.18 5.77
C CYS A 11 -16.97 -12.34 7.25
N GLY A 12 -16.12 -11.90 8.19
CA GLY A 12 -16.36 -11.99 9.63
C GLY A 12 -16.09 -13.36 10.27
N SER A 13 -15.79 -14.40 9.49
CA SER A 13 -15.51 -15.73 10.00
C SER A 13 -14.22 -15.78 10.84
N ASN A 14 -14.21 -16.63 11.87
CA ASN A 14 -13.04 -16.99 12.66
C ASN A 14 -12.46 -18.36 12.29
N LYS A 15 -13.05 -19.08 11.32
CA LYS A 15 -12.58 -20.38 10.86
C LYS A 15 -11.38 -20.19 9.95
N THR A 16 -10.21 -20.58 10.43
CA THR A 16 -8.97 -20.40 9.67
C THR A 16 -8.11 -21.66 9.69
N LYS A 17 -7.26 -21.80 8.67
CA LYS A 17 -6.14 -22.75 8.65
C LYS A 17 -4.83 -22.00 8.48
N ASN A 18 -3.79 -22.39 9.22
CA ASN A 18 -2.45 -21.83 9.07
C ASN A 18 -1.85 -22.31 7.72
N ILE A 19 -1.30 -21.37 6.94
CA ILE A 19 -0.66 -21.62 5.63
C ILE A 19 0.86 -21.51 5.72
N GLY A 20 1.36 -20.76 6.71
CA GLY A 20 2.78 -20.56 6.92
C GLY A 20 3.03 -19.33 7.78
N LYS A 21 4.27 -18.85 7.74
CA LYS A 21 4.69 -17.65 8.48
C LYS A 21 5.16 -16.58 7.51
N ARG A 22 4.73 -15.35 7.76
CA ARG A 22 5.38 -14.17 7.19
C ARG A 22 6.68 -13.97 7.95
N LYS A 23 7.81 -14.18 7.27
CA LYS A 23 9.10 -13.69 7.77
C LYS A 23 9.15 -12.19 7.64
N ALA A 24 9.65 -11.52 8.67
CA ALA A 24 9.92 -10.10 8.56
C ALA A 24 11.04 -9.85 7.54
N PRO A 25 11.07 -8.67 6.87
CA PRO A 25 12.24 -8.25 6.12
C PRO A 25 13.48 -8.24 7.03
N ASP A 26 14.66 -8.44 6.45
CA ASP A 26 15.98 -8.76 7.09
C ASP A 26 16.47 -7.83 8.24
N ARG A 27 15.67 -6.89 8.74
CA ARG A 27 16.06 -5.92 9.79
C ARG A 27 15.13 -5.85 11.01
N ASP A 28 14.03 -6.60 11.10
CA ASP A 28 13.19 -6.60 12.32
C ASP A 28 12.30 -7.84 12.47
N SER A 29 12.76 -8.88 13.16
CA SER A 29 11.97 -10.09 13.48
C SER A 29 10.72 -9.83 14.33
N SER A 30 10.50 -8.61 14.85
CA SER A 30 9.30 -8.26 15.62
C SER A 30 8.01 -8.16 14.79
N LEU A 31 8.08 -8.36 13.47
CA LEU A 31 6.96 -8.35 12.53
C LEU A 31 6.52 -9.75 12.05
N GLU A 32 7.10 -10.82 12.60
CA GLU A 32 6.70 -12.18 12.24
C GLU A 32 5.26 -12.47 12.71
N SER A 33 4.47 -13.06 11.82
CA SER A 33 3.09 -13.47 12.09
C SER A 33 2.73 -14.67 11.23
N ASP A 34 1.82 -15.50 11.73
CA ASP A 34 1.23 -16.57 10.93
C ASP A 34 0.39 -15.97 9.82
N ILE A 35 0.48 -16.56 8.62
CA ILE A 35 -0.46 -16.31 7.54
C ILE A 35 -1.50 -17.41 7.59
N VAL A 36 -2.76 -17.02 7.76
CA VAL A 36 -3.89 -17.94 7.82
C VAL A 36 -4.80 -17.74 6.60
N GLN A 37 -5.48 -18.81 6.19
CA GLN A 37 -6.54 -18.76 5.19
C GLN A 37 -7.90 -18.90 5.86
N CYS A 38 -8.82 -17.98 5.56
CA CYS A 38 -10.23 -18.12 5.94
C CYS A 38 -10.85 -19.33 5.21
N LEU A 39 -11.49 -20.23 5.95
CA LEU A 39 -12.12 -21.42 5.38
C LEU A 39 -13.46 -21.14 4.67
N ASP A 40 -14.09 -20.00 4.95
CA ASP A 40 -15.38 -19.64 4.36
C ASP A 40 -15.24 -18.80 3.08
N CYS A 41 -14.31 -17.83 3.03
CA CYS A 41 -14.11 -16.96 1.85
C CYS A 41 -12.76 -17.10 1.14
N GLY A 42 -11.81 -17.84 1.71
CA GLY A 42 -10.49 -18.08 1.12
C GLY A 42 -9.46 -16.95 1.27
N LEU A 43 -9.80 -15.83 1.92
CA LEU A 43 -8.86 -14.72 2.14
C LEU A 43 -7.62 -15.18 2.93
N LEU A 44 -6.43 -14.79 2.47
CA LEU A 44 -5.16 -14.94 3.18
C LEU A 44 -4.83 -13.66 3.94
N TYR A 45 -4.52 -13.75 5.22
CA TYR A 45 -4.19 -12.59 6.05
C TYR A 45 -3.31 -12.96 7.25
N PRO A 46 -2.54 -12.01 7.81
CA PRO A 46 -1.77 -12.24 9.04
C PRO A 46 -2.71 -12.38 10.25
N ASN A 47 -2.51 -13.43 11.05
CA ASN A 47 -3.24 -13.65 12.28
C ASN A 47 -2.37 -14.44 13.28
N PRO A 48 -1.87 -13.83 14.37
CA PRO A 48 -2.33 -12.56 14.91
C PRO A 48 -1.84 -11.36 14.10
N LYS A 49 -2.71 -10.37 13.92
CA LYS A 49 -2.43 -9.14 13.17
C LYS A 49 -1.55 -8.21 14.01
N PRO A 50 -0.50 -7.59 13.45
CA PRO A 50 0.24 -6.54 14.14
C PRO A 50 -0.65 -5.30 14.33
N CYS A 51 -0.76 -4.83 15.57
CA CYS A 51 -1.33 -3.52 15.91
C CYS A 51 -0.24 -2.48 15.64
N LEU A 52 -0.41 -1.73 14.56
CA LEU A 52 0.52 -0.67 14.16
C LEU A 52 0.08 0.65 14.78
N GLU A 53 0.95 1.25 15.58
CA GLU A 53 0.84 2.66 15.99
C GLU A 53 1.51 3.56 14.95
N ASP A 54 1.25 4.86 14.98
CA ASP A 54 1.89 5.84 14.07
C ASP A 54 3.42 5.72 14.08
N SER A 55 4.03 5.49 15.25
CA SER A 55 5.47 5.27 15.38
C SER A 55 5.96 4.00 14.69
N ASP A 56 5.14 2.94 14.66
CA ASP A 56 5.47 1.71 13.96
C ASP A 56 5.38 1.90 12.44
N ILE A 57 4.38 2.65 11.97
CA ILE A 57 4.23 3.02 10.55
C ILE A 57 5.48 3.80 10.10
N GLN A 58 5.89 4.84 10.83
CA GLN A 58 7.09 5.61 10.49
C GLN A 58 8.36 4.75 10.50
N ARG A 59 8.49 3.82 11.46
CA ARG A 59 9.63 2.90 11.54
C ARG A 59 9.66 1.89 10.39
N MET A 60 8.50 1.38 9.97
CA MET A 60 8.37 0.43 8.85
C MET A 60 8.70 1.09 7.51
N PHE A 61 8.35 2.37 7.36
CA PHE A 61 8.68 3.12 6.15
C PHE A 61 10.07 3.72 6.21
N GLY A 62 10.66 4.05 7.36
CA GLY A 62 12.08 4.44 7.51
C GLY A 62 12.43 5.86 7.01
N PHE A 63 13.39 6.50 7.68
CA PHE A 63 14.01 7.74 7.21
C PHE A 63 14.73 7.48 5.87
N ASP A 64 14.53 8.36 4.88
CA ASP A 64 15.02 8.28 3.47
C ASP A 64 14.32 7.30 2.50
N ALA A 65 13.23 6.62 2.90
CA ALA A 65 12.57 5.65 2.03
C ALA A 65 12.06 6.15 0.67
N PRO A 66 11.57 7.37 0.46
CA PRO A 66 11.11 7.76 -0.87
C PRO A 66 12.22 7.69 -1.94
N LYS A 67 13.48 7.92 -1.54
CA LYS A 67 14.64 7.84 -2.45
C LYS A 67 15.14 6.41 -2.57
N GLU A 68 15.33 5.70 -1.46
CA GLU A 68 15.92 4.36 -1.47
C GLU A 68 14.93 3.24 -1.84
N TYR A 69 13.71 3.25 -1.28
CA TYR A 69 12.69 2.19 -1.43
C TYR A 69 12.30 1.92 -2.89
N PHE A 70 12.44 2.93 -3.76
CA PHE A 70 12.08 2.83 -5.17
C PHE A 70 13.24 3.08 -6.13
N SER A 71 14.46 3.31 -5.63
CA SER A 71 15.67 3.53 -6.46
C SER A 71 15.91 2.41 -7.49
N ILE A 72 15.45 1.19 -7.21
CA ILE A 72 15.59 0.01 -8.09
C ILE A 72 14.46 -0.07 -9.15
N HIS A 73 13.38 0.72 -9.04
CA HIS A 73 12.15 0.53 -9.82
C HIS A 73 11.55 1.81 -10.47
N THR A 74 12.22 2.96 -10.44
CA THR A 74 11.68 4.25 -10.91
C THR A 74 11.17 4.24 -12.36
N HIS A 75 11.96 3.73 -13.31
CA HIS A 75 11.60 3.77 -14.74
C HIS A 75 10.39 2.86 -15.09
N ASN A 76 10.21 1.75 -14.38
CA ASN A 76 9.08 0.85 -14.61
C ASN A 76 7.76 1.39 -14.05
N ARG A 77 7.80 2.28 -13.04
CA ARG A 77 6.58 2.80 -12.39
C ARG A 77 5.79 3.75 -13.26
N PHE A 78 6.42 4.70 -13.94
CA PHE A 78 5.69 5.59 -14.87
C PHE A 78 5.06 4.80 -16.02
N ARG A 79 5.72 3.76 -16.52
CA ARG A 79 5.14 2.88 -17.53
C ARG A 79 3.93 2.11 -16.98
N LEU A 80 4.08 1.47 -15.83
CA LEU A 80 3.00 0.73 -15.15
C LEU A 80 1.80 1.64 -14.86
N PHE A 81 2.03 2.81 -14.25
CA PHE A 81 0.96 3.75 -13.95
C PHE A 81 0.36 4.39 -15.19
N GLY A 82 1.16 4.60 -16.25
CA GLY A 82 0.63 5.01 -17.55
C GLY A 82 -0.28 3.95 -18.18
N ASP A 83 0.07 2.66 -18.07
CA ASP A 83 -0.80 1.56 -18.51
C ASP A 83 -2.09 1.48 -17.70
N ILE A 84 -2.01 1.65 -16.38
CA ILE A 84 -3.17 1.72 -15.48
C ILE A 84 -4.07 2.91 -15.85
N LEU A 85 -3.49 4.10 -16.01
CA LEU A 85 -4.24 5.32 -16.32
C LEU A 85 -4.95 5.20 -17.68
N ARG A 86 -4.28 4.66 -18.71
CA ARG A 86 -4.93 4.36 -20.00
C ARG A 86 -6.12 3.43 -19.89
N ARG A 87 -6.05 2.43 -19.00
CA ARG A 87 -7.20 1.53 -18.74
C ARG A 87 -8.35 2.27 -18.06
N ILE A 88 -8.05 3.14 -17.11
CA ILE A 88 -9.04 3.98 -16.43
C ILE A 88 -9.70 4.93 -17.43
N GLU A 89 -8.93 5.59 -18.30
CA GLU A 89 -9.44 6.53 -19.32
C GLU A 89 -10.34 5.85 -20.36
N ARG A 90 -10.12 4.56 -20.67
CA ARG A 90 -11.06 3.79 -21.50
C ARG A 90 -12.41 3.59 -20.83
N LEU A 91 -12.44 3.49 -19.50
CA LEU A 91 -13.67 3.33 -18.72
C LEU A 91 -14.34 4.68 -18.42
N LYS A 92 -13.54 5.75 -18.30
CA LYS A 92 -13.99 7.10 -17.98
C LYS A 92 -13.28 8.12 -18.87
N PRO A 93 -13.70 8.25 -20.14
CA PRO A 93 -13.02 9.10 -21.13
C PRO A 93 -13.18 10.59 -20.84
N ASP A 94 -14.29 11.01 -20.24
CA ASP A 94 -14.54 12.42 -19.89
C ASP A 94 -13.72 12.90 -18.68
N LYS A 95 -13.01 11.97 -18.00
CA LYS A 95 -12.21 12.24 -16.80
C LYS A 95 -13.07 12.87 -15.69
N GLY A 96 -12.42 13.40 -14.65
CA GLY A 96 -13.07 14.00 -13.48
C GLY A 96 -12.17 13.93 -12.25
N SER A 97 -12.78 13.79 -11.08
CA SER A 97 -12.08 13.58 -9.81
C SER A 97 -11.37 12.22 -9.78
N PHE A 98 -10.10 12.21 -9.38
CA PHE A 98 -9.28 11.01 -9.22
C PHE A 98 -8.75 10.95 -7.79
N LEU A 99 -9.04 9.87 -7.05
CA LEU A 99 -8.49 9.65 -5.70
C LEU A 99 -7.54 8.45 -5.70
N ASP A 100 -6.29 8.68 -5.30
CA ASP A 100 -5.28 7.64 -5.08
C ASP A 100 -5.08 7.39 -3.57
N VAL A 101 -5.48 6.22 -3.07
CA VAL A 101 -5.34 5.84 -1.66
C VAL A 101 -4.09 4.99 -1.48
N GLY A 102 -3.13 5.48 -0.69
CA GLY A 102 -1.77 4.94 -0.64
C GLY A 102 -0.92 5.45 -1.81
N CYS A 103 -0.98 6.77 -2.06
CA CYS A 103 -0.38 7.37 -3.25
C CYS A 103 1.15 7.34 -3.29
N GLY A 104 1.80 6.98 -2.17
CA GLY A 104 3.25 6.88 -2.07
C GLY A 104 3.93 8.16 -2.53
N ARG A 105 4.84 8.05 -3.51
CA ARG A 105 5.58 9.21 -4.04
C ARG A 105 4.76 10.09 -4.99
N GLY A 106 3.54 9.69 -5.34
CA GLY A 106 2.64 10.48 -6.17
C GLY A 106 2.86 10.36 -7.68
N GLU A 107 3.57 9.35 -8.19
CA GLU A 107 3.81 9.26 -9.65
C GLU A 107 2.52 9.04 -10.45
N LEU A 108 1.56 8.27 -9.91
CA LEU A 108 0.25 8.08 -10.53
C LEU A 108 -0.56 9.38 -10.51
N LEU A 109 -0.53 10.12 -9.39
CA LEU A 109 -1.17 11.44 -9.29
C LEU A 109 -0.59 12.42 -10.30
N TYR A 110 0.74 12.49 -10.42
CA TYR A 110 1.41 13.32 -11.43
C TYR A 110 0.93 12.98 -12.84
N LEU A 111 0.90 11.69 -13.20
CA LEU A 111 0.39 11.26 -14.50
C LEU A 111 -1.08 11.61 -14.69
N ALA A 112 -1.93 11.38 -13.71
CA ALA A 112 -3.35 11.69 -13.77
C ALA A 112 -3.57 13.20 -14.00
N THR A 113 -2.92 14.06 -13.19
CA THR A 113 -2.97 15.52 -13.34
C THR A 113 -2.49 15.96 -14.72
N LYS A 114 -1.35 15.43 -15.20
CA LYS A 114 -0.83 15.75 -16.54
C LYS A 114 -1.77 15.34 -17.67
N ASN A 115 -2.63 14.34 -17.45
CA ASN A 115 -3.62 13.90 -18.40
C ASN A 115 -5.00 14.54 -18.16
N GLY A 116 -5.12 15.58 -17.34
CA GLY A 116 -6.35 16.37 -17.19
C GLY A 116 -7.36 15.79 -16.19
N TRP A 117 -6.92 14.93 -15.27
CA TRP A 117 -7.72 14.55 -14.10
C TRP A 117 -7.57 15.58 -12.98
N GLU A 118 -8.62 15.76 -12.19
CA GLU A 118 -8.55 16.46 -10.90
C GLU A 118 -8.11 15.46 -9.83
N ALA A 119 -6.78 15.31 -9.69
CA ALA A 119 -6.20 14.25 -8.87
C ALA A 119 -5.90 14.69 -7.44
N THR A 120 -6.31 13.87 -6.48
CA THR A 120 -6.01 13.98 -5.05
C THR A 120 -5.49 12.63 -4.57
N GLY A 121 -4.59 12.61 -3.58
CA GLY A 121 -4.19 11.35 -2.97
C GLY A 121 -3.91 11.46 -1.47
N THR A 122 -3.92 10.29 -0.83
CA THR A 122 -3.68 10.14 0.60
C THR A 122 -2.63 9.07 0.85
N ASP A 123 -1.79 9.29 1.85
CA ASP A 123 -0.83 8.28 2.32
C ASP A 123 -0.63 8.45 3.83
N VAL A 124 -0.41 7.33 4.54
CA VAL A 124 -0.17 7.33 5.99
C VAL A 124 1.24 7.83 6.32
N SER A 125 2.18 7.75 5.37
CA SER A 125 3.54 8.22 5.54
C SER A 125 3.67 9.69 5.18
N LYS A 126 3.97 10.51 6.19
CA LYS A 126 4.23 11.95 6.04
C LYS A 126 5.40 12.23 5.10
N ASP A 127 6.40 11.35 5.05
CA ASP A 127 7.57 11.53 4.20
C ASP A 127 7.25 11.26 2.73
N PHE A 128 6.42 10.27 2.42
CA PHE A 128 5.91 10.03 1.07
C PHE A 128 5.03 11.21 0.60
N VAL A 129 4.12 11.70 1.45
CA VAL A 129 3.30 12.88 1.14
C VAL A 129 4.15 14.12 0.90
N ARG A 130 5.18 14.35 1.73
CA ARG A 130 6.10 15.48 1.56
C ARG A 130 6.86 15.38 0.24
N TYR A 131 7.43 14.21 -0.03
CA TYR A 131 8.15 13.95 -1.28
C TYR A 131 7.27 14.22 -2.51
N ALA A 132 6.02 13.73 -2.51
CA ALA A 132 5.10 13.93 -3.61
C ALA A 132 4.85 15.42 -3.88
N LYS A 133 4.61 16.22 -2.82
CA LYS A 133 4.35 17.66 -2.92
C LYS A 133 5.57 18.49 -3.33
N GLU A 134 6.77 18.05 -2.97
CA GLU A 134 8.02 18.76 -3.31
C GLU A 134 8.54 18.40 -4.71
N THR A 135 8.09 17.26 -5.27
CA THR A 135 8.59 16.73 -6.55
C THR A 135 7.66 17.01 -7.74
N PHE A 136 6.34 17.05 -7.52
CA PHE A 136 5.32 17.14 -8.57
C PHE A 136 4.37 18.32 -8.35
#